data_AF-A0A7C5YF64-F1
#
_entry.id   AF-A0A7C5YF64-F1
#
_cell.length_a   1.000
_cell.length_b   1.000
_cell.length_c   1.000
_cell.angle_alpha   90.00
_cell.angle_beta   90.00
_cell.angle_gamma   90.00
#
_symmetry.space_group_name_H-M   'P 1'
#
loop_
_entity.id
_entity.type
_entity.pdbx_description
1 polymer ?
#
loop_
_entity_poly.entity_id
_entity_poly.type
_entity_poly.pdbx_seq_one_letter_code
_entity_poly.pdbx_strand_id
1 'polypeptide(L)'
;IVSCEDYERGKPDPTPFLLAMERLNEFISPPLRPHECLVVEDSPAGIQAARNAGMLCVALRSYYDDEALKDADFIIDDLKGLLSPKVWEHFQTTPLL
;
A
#
# COMPACT_ATOMS: atom_id res chain seq x y z
N ILE A 1 -4.15 12.27 -7.71
CA ILE A 1 -5.42 11.67 -7.21
C ILE A 1 -5.85 10.63 -8.23
N VAL A 2 -6.29 9.46 -7.79
CA VAL A 2 -6.84 8.38 -8.63
C VAL A 2 -8.17 7.93 -8.01
N SER A 3 -9.22 7.78 -8.81
CA SER A 3 -10.55 7.29 -8.40
C SER A 3 -11.00 6.12 -9.27
N CYS A 4 -12.18 5.54 -9.00
CA CYS A 4 -12.65 4.35 -9.70
C CYS A 4 -12.95 4.56 -11.19
N GLU A 5 -13.12 5.81 -11.62
CA GLU A 5 -13.30 6.16 -13.04
C GLU A 5 -11.99 6.13 -13.84
N ASP A 6 -10.84 6.06 -13.16
CA ASP A 6 -9.52 6.08 -13.79
C ASP A 6 -9.02 4.70 -14.23
N TYR A 7 -9.71 3.62 -13.87
CA TYR A 7 -9.30 2.24 -14.16
C TYR A 7 -10.49 1.31 -14.36
N GLU A 8 -10.32 0.26 -15.16
CA GLU A 8 -11.39 -0.72 -15.44
C GLU A 8 -11.50 -1.79 -14.35
N ARG A 9 -10.38 -2.15 -13.70
CA ARG A 9 -10.31 -3.23 -12.71
C ARG A 9 -9.95 -2.67 -11.35
N GLY A 10 -10.86 -2.85 -10.39
CA GLY A 10 -10.62 -2.53 -8.99
C GLY A 10 -9.82 -3.60 -8.26
N LYS A 11 -9.52 -3.31 -6.99
CA LYS A 11 -8.87 -4.23 -6.04
C LYS A 11 -9.54 -5.63 -6.10
N PRO A 12 -8.79 -6.75 -6.18
CA PRO A 12 -7.36 -6.91 -5.88
C PRO A 12 -6.41 -6.62 -7.04
N ASP A 13 -6.89 -6.06 -8.15
CA ASP A 13 -6.03 -5.58 -9.23
C ASP A 13 -5.13 -4.43 -8.72
N PRO A 14 -3.81 -4.41 -9.04
CA PRO A 14 -2.88 -3.40 -8.55
C PRO A 14 -3.00 -2.04 -9.25
N THR A 15 -3.77 -1.96 -10.36
CA THR A 15 -3.89 -0.75 -11.19
C THR A 15 -4.14 0.54 -10.40
N PRO A 16 -5.03 0.58 -9.37
CA PRO A 16 -5.27 1.82 -8.63
C PRO A 16 -4.02 2.40 -7.96
N PHE A 17 -3.13 1.54 -7.45
CA PHE A 17 -1.90 1.97 -6.77
C PHE A 17 -0.78 2.28 -7.76
N LEU A 18 -0.63 1.47 -8.81
CA LEU A 18 0.36 1.72 -9.86
C LEU A 18 0.08 3.03 -10.59
N LEU A 19 -1.19 3.31 -10.92
CA LEU A 19 -1.58 4.56 -11.57
C LEU A 19 -1.36 5.77 -10.65
N ALA A 20 -1.57 5.62 -9.34
CA ALA A 20 -1.29 6.71 -8.40
C ALA A 20 0.20 7.05 -8.35
N MET A 21 1.07 6.03 -8.34
CA MET A 21 2.52 6.20 -8.40
C MET A 21 2.96 6.80 -9.76
N GLU A 22 2.41 6.33 -10.87
CA GLU A 22 2.70 6.87 -12.20
C GLU A 22 2.37 8.36 -12.30
N ARG A 23 1.19 8.78 -11.84
CA ARG A 23 0.80 10.20 -11.78
C ARG A 23 1.71 11.04 -10.89
N LEU A 24 2.26 10.48 -9.80
CA LEU A 24 3.26 11.18 -8.97
C LEU A 24 4.60 11.32 -9.70
N ASN A 25 5.01 10.30 -10.45
CA ASN A 25 6.25 10.28 -11.21
C ASN A 25 6.28 11.30 -12.35
N GLU A 26 5.15 11.88 -12.76
CA GLU A 26 5.11 13.04 -13.66
C GLU A 26 5.74 14.30 -13.04
N PHE A 27 5.77 14.40 -11.71
CA PHE A 27 6.22 15.59 -10.97
C PHE A 27 7.51 15.38 -10.17
N ILE A 28 8.01 14.15 -10.08
CA ILE A 28 9.12 13.77 -9.20
C ILE A 28 10.27 13.19 -10.03
N SER A 29 11.49 13.61 -9.73
CA SER A 29 12.72 13.06 -10.32
C SER A 29 13.77 12.84 -9.23
N PRO A 30 14.34 11.63 -9.09
CA PRO A 30 14.07 10.42 -9.88
C PRO A 30 12.65 9.86 -9.63
N PRO A 31 12.08 9.06 -10.57
CA PRO A 31 10.78 8.45 -10.38
C PRO A 31 10.81 7.43 -9.24
N LEU A 32 9.71 7.35 -8.50
CA LEU A 32 9.45 6.34 -7.49
C LEU A 32 9.28 4.97 -8.14
N ARG A 33 9.81 3.95 -7.46
CA ARG A 33 9.57 2.53 -7.73
C ARG A 33 8.53 1.98 -6.74
N PRO A 34 7.87 0.86 -7.04
CA PRO A 34 6.81 0.35 -6.16
C PRO A 34 7.24 0.09 -4.72
N HIS A 35 8.43 -0.46 -4.48
CA HIS A 35 8.94 -0.69 -3.12
C HIS A 35 9.28 0.61 -2.36
N GLU A 36 9.27 1.77 -3.03
CA GLU A 36 9.42 3.10 -2.43
C GLU A 36 8.07 3.73 -2.09
N CYS A 37 6.98 2.96 -2.23
CA CYS A 37 5.62 3.35 -1.90
C CYS A 37 5.07 2.49 -0.75
N LEU A 38 4.34 3.13 0.17
CA LEU A 38 3.62 2.48 1.26
C LEU A 38 2.12 2.70 1.05
N VAL A 39 1.36 1.62 1.08
CA VAL A 39 -0.11 1.63 1.01
C VAL A 39 -0.68 1.50 2.41
N VAL A 40 -1.60 2.40 2.77
CA VAL A 40 -2.47 2.25 3.94
C VAL A 40 -3.82 1.74 3.46
N GLU A 41 -4.25 0.59 3.96
CA GLU A 41 -5.46 -0.11 3.53
C GLU A 41 -6.25 -0.67 4.70
N ASP A 42 -7.50 -1.08 4.50
CA ASP A 42 -8.34 -1.65 5.56
C ASP A 42 -9.15 -2.86 5.08
N SER A 43 -8.90 -3.34 3.86
CA SER A 43 -9.63 -4.45 3.25
C SER A 43 -8.71 -5.55 2.69
N PRO A 44 -9.11 -6.84 2.72
CA PRO A 44 -8.31 -7.92 2.14
C PRO A 44 -8.01 -7.73 0.65
N ALA A 45 -8.99 -7.24 -0.12
CA ALA A 45 -8.81 -6.96 -1.54
C ALA A 45 -7.78 -5.83 -1.77
N GLY A 46 -7.80 -4.79 -0.93
CA GLY A 46 -6.83 -3.70 -1.00
C GLY A 46 -5.41 -4.13 -0.61
N ILE A 47 -5.27 -4.94 0.43
CA ILE A 47 -3.99 -5.55 0.81
C ILE A 47 -3.42 -6.36 -0.36
N GLN A 48 -4.24 -7.22 -0.97
CA GLN A 48 -3.80 -8.01 -2.12
C GLN A 48 -3.41 -7.13 -3.32
N ALA A 49 -4.12 -6.03 -3.57
CA ALA A 49 -3.75 -5.07 -4.62
C ALA A 49 -2.40 -4.38 -4.34
N ALA A 50 -2.12 -4.01 -3.08
CA ALA A 50 -0.84 -3.42 -2.69
C ALA A 50 0.31 -4.41 -2.90
N ARG A 51 0.12 -5.66 -2.47
CA ARG A 51 1.09 -6.75 -2.69
C ARG A 51 1.32 -7.02 -4.17
N ASN A 52 0.26 -7.08 -4.96
CA ASN A 52 0.33 -7.27 -6.41
C ASN A 52 1.05 -6.09 -7.11
N ALA A 53 0.99 -4.89 -6.52
CA ALA A 53 1.72 -3.73 -7.00
C ALA A 53 3.21 -3.75 -6.59
N GLY A 54 3.63 -4.65 -5.70
CA GLY A 54 4.99 -4.67 -5.14
C GLY A 54 5.23 -3.56 -4.12
N MET A 55 4.17 -3.08 -3.46
CA MET A 55 4.23 -2.01 -2.45
C MET A 55 4.05 -2.60 -1.04
N LEU A 56 4.71 -1.99 -0.05
CA LEU A 56 4.50 -2.34 1.35
C LEU A 56 3.08 -1.96 1.76
N CYS A 57 2.39 -2.82 2.51
CA CYS A 57 1.03 -2.59 2.97
C CYS A 57 0.93 -2.55 4.49
N VAL A 58 0.38 -1.45 5.01
CA VAL A 58 -0.02 -1.31 6.41
C VAL A 58 -1.54 -1.33 6.48
N ALA A 59 -2.09 -2.36 7.11
CA ALA A 59 -3.52 -2.52 7.32
C ALA A 59 -3.99 -1.75 8.57
N LEU A 60 -5.02 -0.94 8.43
CA LEU A 60 -5.78 -0.33 9.51
C LEU A 60 -6.90 -1.29 9.93
N ARG A 61 -6.91 -1.69 11.20
CA ARG A 61 -7.96 -2.53 11.78
C ARG A 61 -9.25 -1.71 11.93
N SER A 62 -10.08 -1.70 10.90
CA SER A 62 -11.37 -0.99 10.88
C SER A 62 -12.56 -1.95 11.06
N TYR A 63 -12.79 -2.83 10.10
CA TYR A 63 -13.93 -3.74 10.04
C TYR A 63 -13.53 -5.22 10.08
N TYR A 64 -12.40 -5.56 9.46
CA TYR A 64 -11.87 -6.92 9.36
C TYR A 64 -10.99 -7.26 10.56
N ASP A 65 -10.94 -8.55 10.91
CA ASP A 65 -10.05 -9.08 11.94
C ASP A 65 -8.64 -9.36 11.40
N ASP A 66 -7.74 -9.73 12.30
CA ASP A 66 -6.33 -9.97 11.96
C ASP A 66 -6.14 -11.11 10.98
N GLU A 67 -7.02 -12.12 11.01
CA GLU A 67 -6.95 -13.26 10.09
C GLU A 67 -7.29 -12.84 8.66
N ALA A 68 -8.26 -11.94 8.49
CA ALA A 68 -8.59 -11.37 7.19
C ALA A 68 -7.54 -10.36 6.69
N LEU A 69 -6.80 -9.71 7.59
CA LEU A 69 -5.77 -8.70 7.26
C LEU A 69 -4.34 -9.24 7.26
N LYS A 70 -4.15 -10.55 7.50
CA LYS A 70 -2.85 -11.19 7.75
C LYS A 70 -1.80 -11.06 6.63
N ASP A 71 -2.24 -10.74 5.42
CA ASP A 71 -1.33 -10.60 4.26
C ASP A 71 -0.65 -9.21 4.21
N ALA A 72 -1.06 -8.26 5.07
CA ALA A 72 -0.37 -6.99 5.23
C ALA A 72 0.96 -7.16 5.99
N ASP A 73 1.91 -6.26 5.76
CA ASP A 73 3.20 -6.26 6.45
C ASP A 73 3.05 -5.83 7.92
N PHE A 74 2.10 -4.93 8.19
CA PHE A 74 1.72 -4.52 9.53
C PHE A 74 0.20 -4.36 9.66
N ILE A 75 -0.33 -4.64 10.85
CA ILE A 75 -1.70 -4.30 11.23
C ILE A 75 -1.62 -3.28 12.37
N ILE A 76 -2.32 -2.16 12.23
CA ILE A 76 -2.37 -1.06 13.21
C ILE A 76 -3.81 -0.75 13.60
N ASP A 77 -4.03 -0.32 14.85
CA ASP A 77 -5.37 0.01 15.36
C ASP A 77 -5.84 1.41 14.95
N ASP A 78 -4.91 2.34 14.76
CA ASP A 78 -5.18 3.70 14.34
C ASP A 78 -4.01 4.26 13.53
N LEU A 79 -4.21 5.44 12.91
CA LEU A 79 -3.16 6.08 12.10
C LEU A 79 -1.92 6.50 12.91
N LYS A 80 -1.98 6.58 14.25
CA LYS A 80 -0.78 6.82 15.08
C LYS A 80 0.14 5.60 15.08
N GLY A 81 -0.39 4.41 14.78
CA GLY A 81 0.40 3.21 14.54
C GLY A 81 1.45 3.39 13.43
N LEU A 82 1.19 4.26 12.45
CA LEU A 82 2.18 4.62 11.42
C LEU A 82 3.40 5.33 12.00
N LEU A 83 3.33 5.92 13.20
CA LEU A 83 4.48 6.57 13.83
C LEU A 83 5.41 5.57 14.53
N SER A 84 5.06 4.29 14.56
CA SER A 84 5.92 3.23 15.10
C SER A 84 7.22 3.13 14.31
N PRO A 85 8.40 3.19 14.96
CA PRO A 85 9.70 3.03 14.28
C PRO A 85 9.79 1.74 13.46
N LYS A 86 9.17 0.65 13.94
CA LYS A 86 9.19 -0.65 13.26
C LYS A 86 8.64 -0.61 11.84
N VAL A 87 7.60 0.21 11.60
CA VAL A 87 7.00 0.36 10.26
C VAL A 87 8.02 0.98 9.31
N TRP A 88 8.68 2.05 9.74
CA TRP A 88 9.65 2.78 8.91
C TRP A 88 10.99 2.05 8.77
N GLU A 89 11.44 1.36 9.82
CA GLU A 89 12.62 0.49 9.76
C GLU A 89 12.41 -0.63 8.74
N HIS A 90 11.23 -1.26 8.73
CA HIS A 90 10.90 -2.28 7.73
C HIS A 90 10.84 -1.68 6.33
N PHE A 91 10.12 -0.57 6.14
CA PHE A 91 10.02 0.10 4.84
C PHE A 91 11.37 0.52 4.26
N GLN A 92 12.33 0.94 5.09
CA GLN A 92 13.68 1.31 4.66
C GLN A 92 14.60 0.11 4.38
N THR A 93 14.27 -1.08 4.90
CA THR A 93 15.11 -2.27 4.78
C THR A 93 14.56 -3.33 3.81
N THR A 94 13.35 -3.15 3.29
CA THR A 94 12.77 -4.02 2.27
C THR A 94 13.67 -4.08 1.03
N PRO A 95 14.22 -5.26 0.68
CA PRO A 95 15.11 -5.41 -0.47
C PRO A 95 14.40 -5.03 -1.78
N LEU A 96 15.19 -4.50 -2.73
CA LEU A 96 14.79 -4.41 -4.13
C LEU A 96 14.52 -5.83 -4.63
N LEU A 97 13.26 -6.23 -4.79
CA LEU A 97 12.89 -7.45 -5.50
C LEU A 97 13.14 -7.30 -7.01
#